data_AF-A0A7X3LGN1-F1
#
_entry.id   AF-A0A7X3LGN1-F1
#
_cell.length_a   1.000
_cell.length_b   1.000
_cell.length_c   1.000
_cell.angle_alpha   90.00
_cell.angle_beta   90.00
_cell.angle_gamma   90.00
#
_symmetry.space_group_name_H-M   'P 1'
#
loop_
_entity.id
_entity.type
_entity.pdbx_description
1 polymer ?
#
loop_
_entity_poly.entity_id
_entity_poly.type
_entity_poly.pdbx_seq_one_letter_code
_entity_poly.pdbx_strand_id
1 'polypeptide(L)' 'MIDFEGKTLKTTQDPYIDGVSGERPHYKATAVDAENNEYILVWDVYDEYEEITDESEMCDWYNPIGVTLVK' A
#
# COMPACT_ATOMS: atom_id res chain seq x y z
N MET A 1 -5.78 -6.40 -6.29
CA MET A 1 -4.63 -7.13 -6.86
C MET A 1 -3.76 -6.08 -7.53
N ILE A 2 -2.45 -6.18 -7.38
CA ILE A 2 -1.50 -5.15 -7.79
C ILE A 2 -0.51 -5.78 -8.75
N ASP A 3 -0.33 -5.15 -9.91
CA ASP A 3 0.59 -5.62 -10.94
C ASP A 3 1.94 -4.93 -10.74
N PHE A 4 2.96 -5.70 -10.36
CA PHE A 4 4.30 -5.21 -10.09
C PHE A 4 5.33 -6.07 -10.83
N GLU A 5 6.13 -5.46 -11.70
CA GLU A 5 7.20 -6.13 -12.48
C GLU A 5 6.73 -7.41 -13.21
N GLY A 6 5.49 -7.43 -13.70
CA GLY A 6 4.91 -8.60 -14.37
C GLY A 6 4.48 -9.72 -13.41
N LYS A 7 4.54 -9.49 -12.10
CA LYS A 7 3.96 -10.34 -11.05
C LYS A 7 2.65 -9.74 -10.56
N THR A 8 1.70 -10.60 -10.23
CA THR A 8 0.47 -10.19 -9.57
C THR A 8 0.62 -10.40 -8.07
N LEU A 9 0.63 -9.31 -7.33
CA LEU A 9 0.68 -9.29 -5.87
C LEU A 9 -0.75 -9.26 -5.31
N LYS A 10 -1.02 -10.17 -4.37
CA LYS A 10 -2.28 -10.24 -3.65
C LYS A 10 -2.04 -9.86 -2.20
N THR A 11 -2.70 -8.79 -1.74
CA THR A 11 -2.68 -8.40 -0.33
C THR A 11 -3.21 -9.54 0.54
N THR A 12 -2.45 -9.90 1.58
CA THR A 12 -2.80 -10.94 2.55
C THR A 12 -3.54 -10.38 3.76
N GLN A 13 -3.46 -9.08 3.96
CA GLN A 13 -4.17 -8.34 5.01
C GLN A 13 -4.71 -7.03 4.43
N ASP A 14 -5.65 -6.42 5.16
CA ASP A 14 -6.10 -5.07 4.86
C ASP A 14 -4.97 -4.05 5.10
N PRO A 15 -4.87 -3.01 4.25
CA PRO A 15 -3.93 -1.93 4.48
C PRO A 15 -4.22 -1.22 5.80
N TYR A 16 -3.16 -0.87 6.52
CA TYR A 16 -3.25 -0.10 7.76
C TYR A 16 -2.44 1.18 7.64
N ILE A 17 -2.88 2.22 8.34
CA ILE A 17 -2.14 3.48 8.44
C ILE A 17 -0.92 3.23 9.32
N ASP A 18 0.25 3.51 8.76
CA ASP A 18 1.53 3.56 9.44
C ASP A 18 2.04 5.00 9.31
N GLY A 19 2.39 5.64 10.42
CA GLY A 19 2.72 7.07 10.37
C GLY A 19 2.82 7.66 11.76
N VAL A 20 3.57 8.75 11.86
CA VAL A 20 3.73 9.50 13.11
C VAL A 20 2.65 10.57 13.16
N SER A 21 1.96 10.72 14.30
CA SER A 21 1.00 11.80 14.50
C SER A 21 1.66 13.16 14.26
N GLY A 22 1.15 13.91 13.27
CA GLY A 22 1.66 15.22 12.87
C GLY A 22 2.49 15.21 11.58
N GLU A 23 2.73 14.05 10.98
CA GLU A 23 3.29 13.92 9.63
C GLU A 23 2.25 13.31 8.67
N ARG A 24 2.52 13.41 7.36
CA ARG A 24 1.69 12.77 6.33
C ARG A 24 1.69 11.25 6.56
N PRO A 25 0.52 10.63 6.78
CA PRO A 25 0.44 9.20 7.02
C PRO A 25 0.75 8.42 5.73
N HIS A 26 1.27 7.21 5.86
CA HIS A 26 1.38 6.27 4.73
C HIS A 26 0.61 4.99 5.05
N TYR A 27 0.07 4.32 4.04
CA TYR A 27 -0.56 3.03 4.23
C TYR A 27 0.44 1.91 3.96
N LYS A 28 0.33 0.82 4.72
CA LYS A 28 1.12 -0.39 4.52
C LYS A 28 0.24 -1.62 4.47
N ALA A 29 0.62 -2.58 3.63
CA ALA A 29 0.00 -3.89 3.60
C ALA A 29 1.04 -4.95 3.25
N THR A 30 0.81 -6.17 3.76
CA THR A 30 1.53 -7.36 3.30
C THR A 30 0.83 -7.94 2.08
N ALA A 31 1.61 -8.41 1.12
CA ALA A 31 1.13 -9.07 -0.08
C ALA A 31 1.99 -10.27 -0.42
N VAL A 32 1.43 -11.20 -1.18
CA VAL A 32 2.15 -12.38 -1.68
C VAL A 32 1.96 -12.52 -3.18
N ASP A 33 2.98 -13.04 -3.85
CA ASP A 33 2.86 -13.45 -5.26
C ASP A 33 2.43 -14.92 -5.40
N ALA A 34 2.31 -15.40 -6.64
CA ALA A 34 1.93 -16.77 -6.95
C ALA A 34 2.96 -17.83 -6.46
N GLU A 35 4.19 -17.42 -6.20
CA GLU A 35 5.28 -18.27 -5.71
C GLU A 35 5.34 -18.29 -4.16
N ASN A 36 4.42 -17.59 -3.48
CA ASN A 36 4.42 -17.35 -2.03
C ASN A 36 5.61 -16.49 -1.54
N ASN A 37 6.20 -15.66 -2.41
CA ASN A 37 7.13 -14.64 -1.95
C ASN A 37 6.35 -13.53 -1.25
N GLU A 38 6.86 -13.04 -0.12
CA GLU A 38 6.17 -12.05 0.72
C GLU A 38 6.70 -10.64 0.39
N TYR A 39 5.80 -9.69 0.19
CA TYR A 39 6.11 -8.30 -0.13
C TYR A 39 5.41 -7.37 0.86
N ILE A 40 6.07 -6.26 1.17
CA ILE A 40 5.45 -5.12 1.84
C ILE A 40 5.20 -4.04 0.79
N LEU A 41 3.94 -3.62 0.73
CA LEU A 41 3.46 -2.54 -0.10
C LEU A 41 3.30 -1.30 0.75
N VAL A 42 3.73 -0.16 0.22
CA VAL A 42 3.65 1.15 0.86
C VAL A 42 2.97 2.12 -0.09
N TRP A 43 1.96 2.82 0.41
CA TRP A 43 1.26 3.88 -0.31
C TRP A 43 1.39 5.18 0.46
N ASP A 44 1.67 6.25 -0.27
CA ASP A 44 1.58 7.59 0.27
C ASP A 44 0.16 8.11 0.05
N VAL A 45 -0.40 8.80 1.04
CA VAL A 45 -1.69 9.49 0.84
C VAL A 45 -1.51 10.66 -0.10
N TYR A 46 -2.57 11.20 -0.73
CA TYR A 46 -2.46 12.41 -1.54
C TYR A 46 -2.19 13.66 -0.70
N ASP A 47 -1.71 14.75 -1.32
CA ASP A 47 -1.40 15.99 -0.59
C ASP A 47 -2.66 16.59 0.06
N GLU A 48 -3.82 16.41 -0.59
CA GLU A 48 -5.14 16.87 -0.14
C GLU A 48 -5.87 15.84 0.74
N TYR A 49 -5.16 14.87 1.34
CA TYR A 49 -5.77 13.79 2.14
C TYR A 49 -6.67 14.29 3.29
N GLU A 50 -6.42 15.49 3.81
CA GLU A 50 -7.23 16.08 4.88
C GLU A 50 -8.66 16.44 4.42
N GLU A 51 -8.87 16.66 3.12
CA GLU A 51 -10.17 16.95 2.52
C GLU A 51 -10.89 15.68 2.05
N ILE A 52 -10.17 14.56 1.99
CA ILE A 52 -10.69 13.26 1.57
C ILE A 52 -11.38 12.61 2.78
N THR A 53 -12.69 12.39 2.67
CA THR A 53 -13.46 11.69 3.72
C THR A 53 -13.57 10.20 3.47
N ASP A 54 -13.33 9.76 2.23
CA ASP A 54 -13.41 8.36 1.83
C ASP A 54 -12.01 7.74 1.79
N GLU A 55 -11.76 6.75 2.64
CA GLU A 55 -10.44 6.12 2.73
C GLU A 55 -10.02 5.43 1.43
N SER A 56 -10.97 5.01 0.59
CA SER A 56 -10.64 4.38 -0.70
C SER A 56 -10.10 5.38 -1.72
N GLU A 57 -10.30 6.68 -1.50
CA GLU A 57 -9.76 7.77 -2.34
C GLU A 57 -8.46 8.36 -1.78
N MET A 58 -8.01 7.93 -0.59
CA MET A 58 -6.83 8.50 0.10
C MET A 58 -5.53 8.34 -0.69
N CYS A 59 -5.39 7.27 -1.46
CA CYS A 59 -4.18 6.97 -2.22
C CYS A 59 -4.47 6.07 -3.43
N ASP A 60 -3.48 5.91 -4.31
CA ASP A 60 -3.56 4.95 -5.42
C ASP A 60 -3.29 3.52 -4.95
N TRP A 61 -4.34 2.85 -4.47
CA TRP A 61 -4.26 1.46 -4.00
C TRP A 61 -3.71 0.46 -5.02
N TYR A 62 -3.74 0.79 -6.31
CA TYR A 62 -3.24 -0.07 -7.38
C TYR A 62 -1.77 0.22 -7.73
N ASN A 63 -1.25 1.38 -7.33
CA ASN A 63 0.11 1.81 -7.61
C ASN A 63 0.85 2.24 -6.32
N PRO A 64 1.29 1.27 -5.51
CA PRO A 64 2.11 1.57 -4.34
C PRO A 64 3.40 2.28 -4.71
N ILE A 65 3.77 3.30 -3.93
CA ILE A 65 5.03 4.03 -4.10
C ILE A 65 6.25 3.19 -3.71
N GLY A 66 6.04 2.12 -2.94
CA GLY A 66 7.08 1.23 -2.47
C GLY A 66 6.61 -0.22 -2.47
N VAL A 67 7.41 -1.09 -3.09
CA VAL A 67 7.23 -2.54 -3.06
C VAL A 67 8.54 -3.15 -2.63
N THR A 68 8.56 -3.80 -1.47
CA THR A 68 9.77 -4.41 -0.90
C THR A 68 9.57 -5.90 -0.71
N LEU A 69 10.44 -6.71 -1.32
CA LEU A 69 10.50 -8.15 -1.06
C LEU A 69 11.03 -8.39 0.35
N VAL A 70 10.28 -9.12 1.16
CA VAL A 70 10.63 -9.48 2.53
C VAL A 70 11.22 -10.89 2.60
N LYS A 71 10.78 -11.79 1.70
CA LYS A 71 11.12 -13.22 1.76
C LYS A 71 11.03 -13.91 0.41
#